data_AF-D8QJC3-F1
#
_entry.id   AF-D8QJC3-F1
#
_cell.length_a   1.000
_cell.length_b   1.000
_cell.length_c   1.000
_cell.angle_alpha   90.00
_cell.angle_beta   90.00
_cell.angle_gamma   90.00
#
_symmetry.space_group_name_H-M   'P 1'
#
loop_
_entity.id
_entity.type
_entity.pdbx_description
1 polymer ?
#
loop_
_entity_poly.entity_id
_entity_poly.type
_entity_poly.pdbx_seq_one_letter_code
_entity_poly.pdbx_strand_id
1 'polypeptide(L)'
;MFQLLPLPVLLALAVVTPVSAAPSLVLPRNVTTLVDRAVTTLSAGAIASFAPYTEFAAAAYCPDGIANWECGDACSATGDFQLSAHGGDGGDVQYYYVGWSPSLSTIIVAHQGTDPTQFESVLTDIDFPQDSLDATLFPGVPSGARVHGGFRDAHADTATAVLAAVRALITAQNTNSVTAVGHSLGGAIAELDAVFLKLNIPDADVKAVTFGKPRVGNPEWAEFVDAKVDGFTRINNKKDLVPILPGRGLGFSHPEGEVHIVEDGVWVECPGNDDADDDECTIQTVPNIFEGNIIDHVSDLSYILDDCGTNRGSVSLVLTPAFTSALSRAECWEEYRYEEMLCLWCEPLVLLSRRASNM
;
A
#
# COMPACT_ATOMS: atom_id res chain seq x y z
N MET A 1 46.23 -35.37 95.22
CA MET A 1 45.57 -34.08 94.99
C MET A 1 44.72 -34.26 93.73
N PHE A 2 43.41 -34.03 93.84
CA PHE A 2 42.32 -34.71 93.11
C PHE A 2 42.48 -34.87 91.58
N GLN A 3 42.36 -36.12 91.12
CA GLN A 3 42.29 -36.50 89.70
C GLN A 3 40.91 -36.21 89.13
N LEU A 4 40.85 -35.45 88.03
CA LEU A 4 39.65 -35.15 87.25
C LEU A 4 39.42 -36.25 86.20
N LEU A 5 38.24 -36.87 86.22
CA LEU A 5 37.75 -37.79 85.18
C LEU A 5 37.13 -37.00 84.01
N PRO A 6 37.31 -37.43 82.75
CA PRO A 6 36.65 -36.83 81.59
C PRO A 6 35.20 -37.33 81.41
N LEU A 7 34.31 -36.38 81.11
CA LEU A 7 32.88 -36.58 80.81
C LEU A 7 32.67 -37.08 79.37
N PRO A 8 31.72 -38.02 79.12
CA PRO A 8 31.49 -38.60 77.81
C PRO A 8 30.59 -37.72 76.92
N VAL A 9 30.92 -37.71 75.63
CA VAL A 9 30.19 -37.07 74.53
C VAL A 9 28.90 -37.86 74.25
N LEU A 10 27.73 -37.22 74.40
CA LEU A 10 26.43 -37.78 74.03
C LEU A 10 26.12 -37.51 72.55
N LEU A 11 25.95 -38.58 71.77
CA LEU A 11 25.40 -38.55 70.41
C LEU A 11 23.88 -38.31 70.49
N ALA A 12 23.37 -37.22 69.92
CA ALA A 12 21.93 -36.99 69.77
C ALA A 12 21.47 -37.46 68.37
N LEU A 13 20.56 -38.44 68.32
CA LEU A 13 19.84 -38.83 67.11
C LEU A 13 18.83 -37.73 66.73
N ALA A 14 18.92 -37.21 65.51
CA ALA A 14 17.88 -36.36 64.92
C ALA A 14 16.83 -37.24 64.22
N VAL A 15 15.57 -37.08 64.62
CA VAL A 15 14.40 -37.75 64.04
C VAL A 15 14.01 -37.02 62.75
N VAL A 16 13.97 -37.75 61.62
CA VAL A 16 13.49 -37.23 60.33
C VAL A 16 12.01 -37.56 60.21
N THR A 17 11.16 -36.53 60.18
CA THR A 17 9.72 -36.67 59.84
C THR A 17 9.52 -36.53 58.33
N PRO A 18 8.77 -37.42 57.67
CA PRO A 18 8.49 -37.28 56.23
C PRO A 18 7.47 -36.15 55.99
N VAL A 19 7.84 -35.18 55.15
CA VAL A 19 6.93 -34.16 54.63
C VAL A 19 6.12 -34.79 53.48
N SER A 20 4.81 -34.84 53.63
CA SER A 20 3.89 -35.27 52.57
C SER A 20 3.84 -34.20 51.47
N ALA A 21 4.29 -34.54 50.26
CA ALA A 21 4.13 -33.69 49.09
C ALA A 21 2.63 -33.58 48.73
N ALA A 22 2.09 -32.37 48.75
CA ALA A 22 0.77 -32.11 48.17
C ALA A 22 0.86 -32.17 46.64
N PRO A 23 -0.13 -32.74 45.93
CA PRO A 23 -0.14 -32.72 44.48
C PRO A 23 -0.29 -31.28 44.00
N SER A 24 0.69 -30.81 43.23
CA SER A 24 0.60 -29.53 42.53
C SER A 24 -0.58 -29.57 41.57
N LEU A 25 -1.51 -28.62 41.73
CA LEU A 25 -2.57 -28.38 40.75
C LEU A 25 -1.88 -27.88 39.46
N VAL A 26 -1.70 -28.76 38.48
CA VAL A 26 -1.27 -28.36 37.14
C VAL A 26 -2.49 -27.74 36.47
N LEU A 27 -2.55 -26.41 36.45
CA LEU A 27 -3.49 -25.69 35.60
C LEU A 27 -3.23 -26.12 34.14
N PRO A 28 -4.27 -26.43 33.35
CA PRO A 28 -4.07 -26.71 31.93
C PRO A 28 -3.40 -25.48 31.31
N ARG A 29 -2.20 -25.67 30.77
CA ARG A 29 -1.55 -24.67 29.93
C ARG A 29 -2.48 -24.51 28.73
N ASN A 30 -3.12 -23.36 28.61
CA ASN A 30 -3.71 -22.95 27.34
C ASN A 30 -2.57 -22.99 26.33
N VAL A 31 -2.53 -24.05 25.52
CA VAL A 31 -1.76 -24.06 24.30
C VAL A 31 -2.53 -23.11 23.41
N THR A 32 -2.12 -21.84 23.40
CA THR A 32 -2.38 -20.98 22.26
C THR A 32 -1.85 -21.75 21.06
N THR A 33 -2.75 -22.24 20.22
CA THR A 33 -2.38 -22.68 18.88
C THR A 33 -1.64 -21.51 18.26
N LEU A 34 -0.32 -21.66 18.07
CA LEU A 34 0.42 -20.82 17.14
C LEU A 34 -0.26 -21.07 15.80
N VAL A 35 -1.09 -20.13 15.38
CA VAL A 35 -1.47 -20.05 13.97
C VAL A 35 -0.18 -19.64 13.29
N ASP A 36 0.40 -20.52 12.47
CA ASP A 36 1.48 -20.10 11.59
C ASP A 36 0.94 -18.94 10.77
N ARG A 37 1.46 -17.71 11.03
CA ARG A 37 1.31 -16.61 10.10
C ARG A 37 1.97 -17.09 8.83
N ALA A 38 1.19 -17.14 7.75
CA ALA A 38 1.66 -17.52 6.44
C ALA A 38 0.93 -16.61 5.45
N VAL A 39 1.65 -16.22 4.41
CA VAL A 39 1.07 -15.45 3.31
C VAL A 39 -0.07 -16.20 2.63
N THR A 40 -1.07 -15.46 2.16
CA THR A 40 -2.19 -16.02 1.39
C THR A 40 -2.13 -15.55 -0.04
N THR A 41 -1.98 -16.46 -1.02
CA THR A 41 -1.99 -16.10 -2.43
C THR A 41 -3.39 -15.66 -2.88
N LEU A 42 -3.47 -14.51 -3.56
CA LEU A 42 -4.73 -13.98 -4.07
C LEU A 42 -5.16 -14.71 -5.35
N SER A 43 -6.48 -14.85 -5.51
CA SER A 43 -7.04 -15.31 -6.78
C SER A 43 -6.98 -14.23 -7.85
N ALA A 44 -6.98 -14.62 -9.13
CA ALA A 44 -7.06 -13.68 -10.25
C ALA A 44 -8.28 -12.73 -10.16
N GLY A 45 -9.40 -13.19 -9.61
CA GLY A 45 -10.59 -12.36 -9.39
C GLY A 45 -10.40 -11.30 -8.31
N ALA A 46 -9.67 -11.65 -7.23
CA ALA A 46 -9.31 -10.69 -6.19
C ALA A 46 -8.35 -9.63 -6.73
N ILE A 47 -7.31 -10.04 -7.47
CA ILE A 47 -6.38 -9.13 -8.15
C ILE A 47 -7.13 -8.18 -9.09
N ALA A 48 -8.01 -8.71 -9.94
CA ALA A 48 -8.79 -7.93 -10.89
C ALA A 48 -9.74 -6.91 -10.20
N SER A 49 -10.15 -7.17 -8.95
CA SER A 49 -10.99 -6.23 -8.20
C SER A 49 -10.27 -4.94 -7.81
N PHE A 50 -8.93 -4.93 -7.85
CA PHE A 50 -8.14 -3.72 -7.57
C PHE A 50 -7.98 -2.79 -8.77
N ALA A 51 -8.20 -3.27 -10.00
CA ALA A 51 -7.96 -2.51 -11.22
C ALA A 51 -8.68 -1.14 -11.26
N PRO A 52 -9.95 -1.00 -10.85
CA PRO A 52 -10.59 0.32 -10.83
C PRO A 52 -9.90 1.32 -9.89
N TYR A 53 -9.42 0.87 -8.72
CA TYR A 53 -8.72 1.73 -7.77
C TYR A 53 -7.35 2.14 -8.28
N THR A 54 -6.69 1.24 -9.02
CA THR A 54 -5.45 1.57 -9.73
C THR A 54 -5.68 2.71 -10.72
N GLU A 55 -6.76 2.67 -11.52
CA GLU A 55 -7.10 3.72 -12.49
C GLU A 55 -7.52 5.03 -11.79
N PHE A 56 -8.15 4.97 -10.61
CA PHE A 56 -8.39 6.18 -9.81
C PHE A 56 -7.09 6.80 -9.29
N ALA A 57 -6.17 6.00 -8.75
CA ALA A 57 -4.85 6.50 -8.34
C ALA A 57 -4.11 7.15 -9.53
N ALA A 58 -4.20 6.55 -10.71
CA ALA A 58 -3.65 7.06 -11.97
C ALA A 58 -4.19 8.44 -12.34
N ALA A 59 -5.52 8.58 -12.37
CA ALA A 59 -6.19 9.80 -12.81
C ALA A 59 -5.77 11.05 -12.02
N ALA A 60 -5.34 10.88 -10.76
CA ALA A 60 -4.89 11.98 -9.91
C ALA A 60 -3.61 12.67 -10.44
N TYR A 61 -2.82 11.99 -11.27
CA TYR A 61 -1.64 12.55 -11.93
C TYR A 61 -1.95 13.35 -13.20
N CYS A 62 -3.22 13.44 -13.61
CA CYS A 62 -3.66 14.05 -14.86
C CYS A 62 -4.58 15.26 -14.65
N PRO A 63 -4.08 16.36 -14.06
CA PRO A 63 -4.91 17.49 -13.61
C PRO A 63 -5.74 18.14 -14.71
N ASP A 64 -5.21 18.22 -15.93
CA ASP A 64 -5.89 18.85 -17.08
C ASP A 64 -7.16 18.08 -17.49
N GLY A 65 -7.18 16.76 -17.27
CA GLY A 65 -8.29 15.89 -17.64
C GLY A 65 -9.36 15.71 -16.55
N ILE A 66 -9.04 15.97 -15.28
CA ILE A 66 -9.94 15.65 -14.15
C ILE A 66 -11.29 16.38 -14.28
N ALA A 67 -11.29 17.67 -14.63
CA ALA A 67 -12.50 18.52 -14.62
C ALA A 67 -13.64 18.00 -15.51
N ASN A 68 -13.31 17.34 -16.63
CA ASN A 68 -14.28 16.74 -17.55
C ASN A 68 -14.22 15.20 -17.53
N TRP A 69 -13.40 14.61 -16.67
CA TRP A 69 -13.09 13.18 -16.66
C TRP A 69 -12.54 12.66 -17.99
N GLU A 70 -11.58 13.40 -18.56
CA GLU A 70 -10.92 13.14 -19.86
C GLU A 70 -9.39 12.96 -19.66
N CYS A 71 -9.00 12.12 -18.71
CA CYS A 71 -7.60 11.85 -18.34
C CYS A 71 -7.01 10.58 -19.00
N GLY A 72 -7.31 10.37 -20.28
CA GLY A 72 -6.82 9.19 -21.02
C GLY A 72 -7.48 7.88 -20.58
N ASP A 73 -6.70 6.82 -20.53
CA ASP A 73 -7.21 5.47 -20.28
C ASP A 73 -7.74 5.26 -18.86
N ALA A 74 -7.17 5.96 -17.87
CA ALA A 74 -7.65 5.90 -16.49
C ALA A 74 -9.11 6.35 -16.36
N CYS A 75 -9.43 7.51 -16.93
CA CYS A 75 -10.79 8.02 -16.99
C CYS A 75 -11.69 7.16 -17.89
N SER A 76 -11.15 6.61 -18.99
CA SER A 76 -11.90 5.73 -19.89
C SER A 76 -12.30 4.41 -19.23
N ALA A 77 -11.41 3.82 -18.43
CA ALA A 77 -11.64 2.60 -17.66
C ALA A 77 -12.65 2.81 -16.52
N THR A 78 -12.77 4.06 -16.04
CA THR A 78 -13.70 4.49 -14.98
C THR A 78 -14.76 5.46 -15.52
N GLY A 79 -15.20 5.25 -16.76
CA GLY A 79 -16.03 6.22 -17.49
C GLY A 79 -17.44 6.47 -16.93
N ASP A 80 -17.88 5.70 -15.93
CA ASP A 80 -19.14 5.93 -15.21
C ASP A 80 -18.97 6.84 -13.98
N PHE A 81 -17.73 7.22 -13.64
CA PHE A 81 -17.44 8.09 -12.51
C PHE A 81 -18.04 9.49 -12.67
N GLN A 82 -18.57 10.00 -11.57
CA GLN A 82 -19.25 11.29 -11.51
C GLN A 82 -18.47 12.21 -10.58
N LEU A 83 -17.64 13.06 -11.16
CA LEU A 83 -16.87 14.06 -10.44
C LEU A 83 -17.78 15.02 -9.67
N SER A 84 -17.44 15.28 -8.40
CA SER A 84 -18.14 16.25 -7.55
C SER A 84 -17.26 17.42 -7.12
N ALA A 85 -15.97 17.17 -6.86
CA ALA A 85 -15.02 18.19 -6.47
C ALA A 85 -13.63 17.79 -6.94
N HIS A 86 -12.79 18.77 -7.24
CA HIS A 86 -11.37 18.59 -7.49
C HIS A 86 -10.62 19.88 -7.18
N GLY A 87 -9.30 19.79 -7.00
CA GLY A 87 -8.45 20.95 -6.74
C GLY A 87 -6.99 20.56 -6.57
N GLY A 88 -6.22 21.47 -5.98
CA GLY A 88 -4.76 21.36 -5.89
C GLY A 88 -4.05 22.04 -7.06
N ASP A 89 -2.74 22.17 -6.93
CA ASP A 89 -1.82 22.69 -7.94
C ASP A 89 -0.63 21.76 -8.21
N GLY A 90 -0.59 20.61 -7.52
CA GLY A 90 0.47 19.60 -7.64
C GLY A 90 1.80 19.99 -7.01
N GLY A 91 1.87 21.16 -6.38
CA GLY A 91 3.04 21.67 -5.67
C GLY A 91 2.75 21.85 -4.19
N ASP A 92 2.24 23.04 -3.83
CA ASP A 92 1.89 23.39 -2.46
C ASP A 92 0.73 22.51 -1.96
N VAL A 93 -0.26 22.27 -2.83
CA VAL A 93 -1.39 21.39 -2.55
C VAL A 93 -1.46 20.30 -3.62
N GLN A 94 -1.31 19.04 -3.21
CA GLN A 94 -1.41 17.91 -4.12
C GLN A 94 -2.75 17.91 -4.85
N TYR A 95 -2.77 17.52 -6.12
CA TYR A 95 -4.04 17.37 -6.83
C TYR A 95 -4.92 16.36 -6.11
N TYR A 96 -6.21 16.67 -6.00
CA TYR A 96 -7.19 15.77 -5.42
C TYR A 96 -8.50 15.83 -6.17
N TYR A 97 -9.30 14.78 -6.04
CA TYR A 97 -10.68 14.78 -6.49
C TYR A 97 -11.58 13.89 -5.65
N VAL A 98 -12.88 14.20 -5.69
CA VAL A 98 -13.93 13.47 -5.00
C VAL A 98 -15.10 13.27 -5.95
N GLY A 99 -15.66 12.07 -6.00
CA GLY A 99 -16.81 11.77 -6.86
C GLY A 99 -17.47 10.44 -6.55
N TRP A 100 -18.56 10.15 -7.25
CA TRP A 100 -19.32 8.92 -7.10
C TRP A 100 -18.98 7.93 -8.20
N SER A 101 -18.66 6.68 -7.84
CA SER A 101 -18.53 5.57 -8.78
C SER A 101 -19.77 4.66 -8.67
N PRO A 102 -20.69 4.69 -9.65
CA PRO A 102 -21.85 3.80 -9.68
C PRO A 102 -21.47 2.32 -9.73
N SER A 103 -20.49 1.95 -10.55
CA SER A 103 -20.02 0.57 -10.75
C SER A 103 -19.46 -0.05 -9.47
N LEU A 104 -18.75 0.75 -8.66
CA LEU A 104 -18.24 0.31 -7.35
C LEU A 104 -19.21 0.60 -6.20
N SER A 105 -20.27 1.37 -6.45
CA SER A 105 -21.22 1.84 -5.45
C SER A 105 -20.55 2.53 -4.25
N THR A 106 -19.51 3.32 -4.51
CA THR A 106 -18.76 4.05 -3.48
C THR A 106 -18.41 5.46 -3.93
N ILE A 107 -18.30 6.36 -2.97
CA ILE A 107 -17.61 7.65 -3.16
C ILE A 107 -16.12 7.35 -3.23
N ILE A 108 -15.42 7.92 -4.21
CA ILE A 108 -13.96 7.87 -4.32
C ILE A 108 -13.42 9.22 -3.86
N VAL A 109 -12.41 9.18 -2.99
CA VAL A 109 -11.54 10.30 -2.65
C VAL A 109 -10.14 9.91 -3.10
N ALA A 110 -9.52 10.71 -3.95
CA ALA A 110 -8.20 10.38 -4.47
C ALA A 110 -7.27 11.57 -4.47
N HIS A 111 -5.99 11.29 -4.18
CA HIS A 111 -4.91 12.28 -4.15
C HIS A 111 -3.74 11.84 -5.02
N GLN A 112 -3.11 12.84 -5.61
CA GLN A 112 -1.86 12.73 -6.32
C GLN A 112 -0.71 12.50 -5.32
N GLY A 113 0.29 11.72 -5.74
CA GLY A 113 1.59 11.73 -5.09
C GLY A 113 2.58 12.69 -5.76
N THR A 114 3.75 12.87 -5.16
CA THR A 114 4.84 13.60 -5.79
C THR A 114 5.51 12.80 -6.89
N ASP A 115 6.27 13.49 -7.74
CA ASP A 115 7.14 12.87 -8.73
C ASP A 115 8.16 11.92 -8.02
N PRO A 116 8.25 10.65 -8.44
CA PRO A 116 9.21 9.66 -7.93
C PRO A 116 10.67 10.11 -7.95
N THR A 117 11.07 10.98 -8.88
CA THR A 117 12.42 11.56 -8.91
C THR A 117 12.66 12.53 -7.74
N GLN A 118 11.60 13.10 -7.18
CA GLN A 118 11.67 13.91 -5.95
C GLN A 118 11.71 13.03 -4.69
N PHE A 119 11.28 11.77 -4.77
CA PHE A 119 11.42 10.82 -3.67
C PHE A 119 12.88 10.42 -3.39
N GLU A 120 13.74 10.44 -4.41
CA GLU A 120 15.20 10.29 -4.21
C GLU A 120 15.77 11.41 -3.35
N SER A 121 15.26 12.64 -3.50
CA SER A 121 15.64 13.76 -2.65
C SER A 121 15.22 13.52 -1.19
N VAL A 122 14.02 12.97 -0.96
CA VAL A 122 13.49 12.59 0.36
C VAL A 122 14.33 11.49 1.03
N LEU A 123 14.90 10.57 0.25
CA LEU A 123 15.85 9.57 0.77
C LEU A 123 17.16 10.19 1.27
N THR A 124 17.63 11.25 0.62
CA THR A 124 18.91 11.90 0.96
C THR A 124 18.80 12.88 2.14
N ASP A 125 17.64 13.52 2.30
CA ASP A 125 17.32 14.41 3.41
C ASP A 125 16.67 13.60 4.55
N ILE A 126 17.51 12.89 5.32
CA ILE A 126 17.10 11.98 6.42
C ILE A 126 16.59 12.75 7.64
N ASP A 127 15.57 13.58 7.46
CA ASP A 127 14.76 14.14 8.54
C ASP A 127 13.29 13.85 8.27
N PHE A 128 12.74 12.89 9.01
CA PHE A 128 11.35 12.45 8.93
C PHE A 128 10.63 12.87 10.21
N PRO A 129 10.27 14.15 10.36
CA PRO A 129 9.67 14.65 11.58
C PRO A 129 8.32 13.97 11.84
N GLN A 130 8.16 13.47 13.06
CA GLN A 130 6.90 12.94 13.55
C GLN A 130 6.18 14.00 14.39
N ASP A 131 4.98 14.36 13.95
CA ASP A 131 4.17 15.39 14.57
C ASP A 131 2.84 14.85 15.12
N SER A 132 2.28 15.58 16.08
CA SER A 132 0.90 15.37 16.53
C SER A 132 -0.09 15.81 15.45
N LEU A 133 -1.22 15.11 15.37
CA LEU A 133 -2.36 15.48 14.53
C LEU A 133 -3.17 16.62 15.17
N ASP A 134 -3.80 17.45 14.34
CA ASP A 134 -4.73 18.48 14.79
C ASP A 134 -6.00 17.82 15.34
N ALA A 135 -6.30 18.04 16.63
CA ALA A 135 -7.46 17.46 17.31
C ALA A 135 -8.82 17.92 16.75
N THR A 136 -8.86 19.02 15.99
CA THR A 136 -10.07 19.47 15.28
C THR A 136 -10.34 18.65 14.03
N LEU A 137 -9.30 18.25 13.31
CA LEU A 137 -9.41 17.37 12.14
C LEU A 137 -9.54 15.90 12.58
N PHE A 138 -8.79 15.49 13.60
CA PHE A 138 -8.69 14.11 14.06
C PHE A 138 -9.17 13.95 15.51
N PRO A 139 -10.47 14.14 15.78
CA PRO A 139 -11.00 14.06 17.14
C PRO A 139 -10.90 12.64 17.71
N GLY A 140 -10.37 12.52 18.93
CA GLY A 140 -10.31 11.25 19.65
C GLY A 140 -9.13 10.34 19.26
N VAL A 141 -8.18 10.84 18.47
CA VAL A 141 -6.90 10.15 18.24
C VAL A 141 -6.09 10.10 19.55
N PRO A 142 -5.44 8.96 19.88
CA PRO A 142 -4.59 8.82 21.05
C PRO A 142 -3.46 9.85 21.10
N SER A 143 -3.14 10.35 22.30
CA SER A 143 -2.16 11.43 22.47
C SER A 143 -0.72 11.06 22.12
N GLY A 144 -0.40 9.76 22.02
CA GLY A 144 0.92 9.29 21.59
C GLY A 144 0.99 8.91 20.11
N ALA A 145 -0.14 8.88 19.39
CA ALA A 145 -0.14 8.72 17.94
C ALA A 145 0.54 9.92 17.28
N ARG A 146 1.48 9.64 16.38
CA ARG A 146 2.25 10.63 15.61
C ARG A 146 2.30 10.20 14.16
N VAL A 147 2.31 11.18 13.26
CA VAL A 147 2.41 10.98 11.81
C VAL A 147 3.49 11.87 11.22
N HIS A 148 3.96 11.55 10.03
CA HIS A 148 4.91 12.38 9.30
C HIS A 148 4.32 13.79 9.09
N GLY A 149 5.05 14.83 9.53
CA GLY A 149 4.57 16.22 9.51
C GLY A 149 4.13 16.69 8.12
N GLY A 150 4.91 16.37 7.09
CA GLY A 150 4.56 16.74 5.71
C GLY A 150 3.29 16.05 5.19
N PHE A 151 3.02 14.80 5.60
CA PHE A 151 1.80 14.10 5.18
C PHE A 151 0.57 14.67 5.91
N ARG A 152 0.73 14.99 7.21
CA ARG A 152 -0.30 15.67 8.00
C ARG A 152 -0.71 16.99 7.36
N ASP A 153 0.27 17.80 6.99
CA ASP A 153 0.03 19.14 6.45
C ASP A 153 -0.63 19.07 5.06
N ALA A 154 -0.12 18.20 4.17
CA ALA A 154 -0.72 17.97 2.85
C ALA A 154 -2.18 17.47 2.93
N HIS A 155 -2.49 16.59 3.89
CA HIS A 155 -3.87 16.20 4.17
C HIS A 155 -4.70 17.40 4.66
N ALA A 156 -4.18 18.17 5.63
CA ALA A 156 -4.90 19.29 6.23
C ALA A 156 -5.31 20.35 5.19
N ASP A 157 -4.49 20.59 4.17
CA ASP A 157 -4.77 21.54 3.10
C ASP A 157 -6.01 21.20 2.27
N THR A 158 -6.38 19.91 2.21
CA THR A 158 -7.53 19.43 1.42
C THR A 158 -8.71 18.95 2.26
N ALA A 159 -8.49 18.63 3.54
CA ALA A 159 -9.45 17.98 4.44
C ALA A 159 -10.84 18.64 4.48
N THR A 160 -10.89 19.98 4.55
CA THR A 160 -12.18 20.71 4.62
C THR A 160 -12.99 20.56 3.33
N ALA A 161 -12.34 20.66 2.17
CA ALA A 161 -13.00 20.56 0.88
C ALA A 161 -13.46 19.12 0.61
N VAL A 162 -12.61 18.13 0.92
CA VAL A 162 -12.91 16.70 0.83
C VAL A 162 -14.10 16.34 1.72
N LEU A 163 -14.10 16.74 3.00
CA LEU A 163 -15.20 16.44 3.93
C LEU A 163 -16.54 17.02 3.44
N ALA A 164 -16.52 18.24 2.91
CA ALA A 164 -17.72 18.88 2.37
C ALA A 164 -18.27 18.11 1.15
N ALA A 165 -17.40 17.73 0.22
CA ALA A 165 -17.79 16.98 -0.98
C ALA A 165 -18.34 15.58 -0.63
N VAL A 166 -17.67 14.85 0.27
CA VAL A 166 -18.12 13.53 0.71
C VAL A 166 -19.50 13.59 1.37
N ARG A 167 -19.72 14.56 2.27
CA ARG A 167 -21.05 14.75 2.92
C ARG A 167 -22.16 15.06 1.92
N ALA A 168 -21.86 15.88 0.90
CA ALA A 168 -22.80 16.19 -0.16
C ALA A 168 -23.17 14.92 -0.96
N LEU A 169 -22.17 14.11 -1.33
CA LEU A 169 -22.39 12.87 -2.08
C LEU A 169 -23.10 11.77 -1.28
N ILE A 170 -22.81 11.62 0.01
CA ILE A 170 -23.53 10.70 0.91
C ILE A 170 -25.04 10.98 0.84
N THR A 171 -25.41 12.26 0.90
CA THR A 171 -26.80 12.71 0.81
C THR A 171 -27.37 12.50 -0.60
N ALA A 172 -26.63 12.90 -1.63
CA ALA A 172 -27.11 12.87 -3.01
C ALA A 172 -27.29 11.46 -3.56
N GLN A 173 -26.40 10.53 -3.19
CA GLN A 173 -26.38 9.15 -3.69
C GLN A 173 -27.05 8.14 -2.73
N ASN A 174 -27.51 8.60 -1.56
CA ASN A 174 -28.07 7.75 -0.50
C ASN A 174 -27.15 6.55 -0.20
N THR A 175 -25.87 6.85 0.00
CA THR A 175 -24.80 5.88 0.26
C THR A 175 -24.03 6.30 1.51
N ASN A 176 -23.39 5.35 2.18
CA ASN A 176 -22.42 5.60 3.24
C ASN A 176 -21.03 5.04 2.90
N SER A 177 -20.85 4.45 1.72
CA SER A 177 -19.57 3.88 1.29
C SER A 177 -18.64 4.95 0.74
N VAL A 178 -17.44 5.02 1.30
CA VAL A 178 -16.36 5.91 0.87
C VAL A 178 -15.07 5.09 0.76
N THR A 179 -14.34 5.24 -0.34
CA THR A 179 -13.03 4.61 -0.53
C THR A 179 -12.01 5.70 -0.84
N ALA A 180 -11.01 5.84 0.03
CA ALA A 180 -9.84 6.66 -0.21
C ALA A 180 -8.83 5.89 -1.06
N VAL A 181 -8.22 6.55 -2.04
CA VAL A 181 -7.32 5.93 -3.01
C VAL A 181 -6.12 6.83 -3.24
N GLY A 182 -4.93 6.25 -3.39
CA GLY A 182 -3.78 7.05 -3.74
C GLY A 182 -2.54 6.22 -3.98
N HIS A 183 -1.62 6.77 -4.77
CA HIS A 183 -0.30 6.22 -5.00
C HIS A 183 0.77 7.08 -4.32
N SER A 184 1.83 6.45 -3.81
CA SER A 184 3.00 7.15 -3.28
C SER A 184 2.60 8.10 -2.13
N LEU A 185 3.01 9.37 -2.16
CA LEU A 185 2.53 10.40 -1.23
C LEU A 185 0.99 10.48 -1.18
N GLY A 186 0.29 10.34 -2.30
CA GLY A 186 -1.17 10.32 -2.36
C GLY A 186 -1.74 9.14 -1.57
N GLY A 187 -1.04 8.01 -1.52
CA GLY A 187 -1.40 6.86 -0.67
C GLY A 187 -1.27 7.16 0.82
N ALA A 188 -0.27 7.96 1.22
CA ALA A 188 -0.14 8.41 2.61
C ALA A 188 -1.27 9.37 3.00
N ILE A 189 -1.66 10.27 2.09
CA ILE A 189 -2.80 11.17 2.30
C ILE A 189 -4.11 10.37 2.36
N ALA A 190 -4.28 9.37 1.50
CA ALA A 190 -5.46 8.49 1.51
C ALA A 190 -5.63 7.70 2.84
N GLU A 191 -4.54 7.31 3.50
CA GLU A 191 -4.63 6.73 4.86
C GLU A 191 -5.14 7.74 5.88
N LEU A 192 -4.63 8.97 5.84
CA LEU A 192 -5.08 10.06 6.70
C LEU A 192 -6.56 10.39 6.44
N ASP A 193 -6.97 10.47 5.16
CA ASP A 193 -8.36 10.68 4.76
C ASP A 193 -9.28 9.59 5.29
N ALA A 194 -8.87 8.33 5.24
CA ALA A 194 -9.70 7.22 5.71
C ALA A 194 -10.02 7.36 7.20
N VAL A 195 -9.02 7.65 8.02
CA VAL A 195 -9.23 7.92 9.45
C VAL A 195 -10.02 9.22 9.66
N PHE A 196 -9.64 10.29 8.97
CA PHE A 196 -10.29 11.60 9.06
C PHE A 196 -11.80 11.51 8.77
N LEU A 197 -12.18 10.88 7.65
CA LEU A 197 -13.55 10.71 7.23
C LEU A 197 -14.32 9.81 8.21
N LYS A 198 -13.70 8.73 8.70
CA LYS A 198 -14.32 7.86 9.70
C LYS A 198 -14.62 8.59 11.01
N LEU A 199 -13.73 9.46 11.45
CA LEU A 199 -13.92 10.25 12.67
C LEU A 199 -14.96 11.36 12.50
N ASN A 200 -15.02 12.00 11.32
CA ASN A 200 -15.90 13.14 11.05
C ASN A 200 -17.27 12.73 10.47
N ILE A 201 -17.41 11.46 10.06
CA ILE A 201 -18.64 10.83 9.57
C ILE A 201 -18.72 9.39 10.15
N PRO A 202 -19.07 9.22 11.44
CA PRO A 202 -18.98 7.90 12.11
C PRO A 202 -19.78 6.77 11.43
N ASP A 203 -20.89 7.11 10.80
CA ASP A 203 -21.80 6.18 10.10
C ASP A 203 -21.31 5.78 8.69
N ALA A 204 -20.24 6.41 8.19
CA ALA A 204 -19.64 6.03 6.91
C ALA A 204 -18.90 4.68 7.03
N ASP A 205 -19.08 3.84 6.00
CA ASP A 205 -18.23 2.68 5.73
C ASP A 205 -17.03 3.18 4.92
N VAL A 206 -15.91 3.37 5.60
CA VAL A 206 -14.70 3.98 5.01
C VAL A 206 -13.66 2.90 4.78
N LYS A 207 -13.15 2.86 3.56
CA LYS A 207 -12.08 1.97 3.11
C LYS A 207 -10.94 2.77 2.53
N ALA A 208 -9.77 2.16 2.41
CA ALA A 208 -8.69 2.72 1.61
C ALA A 208 -7.99 1.64 0.79
N VAL A 209 -7.65 1.97 -0.45
CA VAL A 209 -6.81 1.14 -1.32
C VAL A 209 -5.66 2.00 -1.79
N THR A 210 -4.46 1.70 -1.31
CA THR A 210 -3.27 2.51 -1.56
C THR A 210 -2.22 1.71 -2.31
N PHE A 211 -1.39 2.40 -3.10
CA PHE A 211 -0.36 1.80 -3.94
C PHE A 211 0.99 2.42 -3.61
N GLY A 212 2.03 1.62 -3.35
CA GLY A 212 3.39 2.13 -3.10
C GLY A 212 3.46 3.16 -1.96
N LYS A 213 2.57 3.05 -0.98
CA LYS A 213 2.39 4.04 0.09
C LYS A 213 3.56 3.98 1.10
N PRO A 214 4.18 5.12 1.49
CA PRO A 214 5.17 5.14 2.58
C PRO A 214 4.52 4.92 3.97
N ARG A 215 5.32 4.59 4.99
CA ARG A 215 4.86 4.57 6.38
C ARG A 215 4.40 5.97 6.78
N VAL A 216 3.21 6.07 7.37
CA VAL A 216 2.58 7.36 7.68
C VAL A 216 2.86 7.81 9.09
N GLY A 217 2.88 6.89 10.06
CA GLY A 217 3.02 7.25 11.46
C GLY A 217 3.70 6.19 12.31
N ASN A 218 3.65 6.40 13.62
CA ASN A 218 4.23 5.51 14.60
C ASN A 218 3.32 4.29 14.89
N PRO A 219 3.77 3.29 15.69
CA PRO A 219 2.95 2.12 16.01
C PRO A 219 1.59 2.45 16.63
N GLU A 220 1.50 3.47 17.48
CA GLU A 220 0.22 3.90 18.08
C GLU A 220 -0.75 4.49 17.03
N TRP A 221 -0.22 5.12 15.98
CA TRP A 221 -1.03 5.52 14.83
C TRP A 221 -1.48 4.31 13.99
N ALA A 222 -0.57 3.39 13.69
CA ALA A 222 -0.89 2.16 12.93
C ALA A 222 -2.01 1.35 13.61
N GLU A 223 -1.87 1.06 14.90
CA GLU A 223 -2.91 0.37 15.70
C GLU A 223 -4.24 1.14 15.70
N PHE A 224 -4.19 2.48 15.64
CA PHE A 224 -5.39 3.30 15.57
C PHE A 224 -6.07 3.22 14.21
N VAL A 225 -5.31 3.15 13.11
CA VAL A 225 -5.87 2.89 11.77
C VAL A 225 -6.57 1.52 11.76
N ASP A 226 -5.90 0.47 12.24
CA ASP A 226 -6.46 -0.89 12.33
C ASP A 226 -7.77 -0.93 13.13
N ALA A 227 -7.85 -0.15 14.20
CA ALA A 227 -9.04 -0.08 15.05
C ALA A 227 -10.19 0.78 14.49
N LYS A 228 -9.94 1.59 13.44
CA LYS A 228 -10.93 2.53 12.90
C LYS A 228 -11.38 2.22 11.49
N VAL A 229 -10.49 1.68 10.65
CA VAL A 229 -10.71 1.49 9.21
C VAL A 229 -10.70 0.00 8.91
N ASP A 230 -11.89 -0.62 8.91
CA ASP A 230 -12.04 -2.07 8.74
C ASP A 230 -11.60 -2.58 7.35
N GLY A 231 -11.55 -1.72 6.33
CA GLY A 231 -11.19 -2.06 4.96
C GLY A 231 -9.99 -1.30 4.44
N PHE A 232 -8.82 -1.53 5.06
CA PHE A 232 -7.56 -0.91 4.66
C PHE A 232 -6.69 -1.88 3.85
N THR A 233 -6.29 -1.51 2.64
CA THR A 233 -5.44 -2.31 1.76
C THR A 233 -4.28 -1.48 1.24
N ARG A 234 -3.06 -2.01 1.40
CA ARG A 234 -1.81 -1.41 0.94
C ARG A 234 -1.14 -2.34 -0.06
N ILE A 235 -1.17 -1.97 -1.34
CA ILE A 235 -0.60 -2.74 -2.43
C ILE A 235 0.83 -2.26 -2.67
N ASN A 236 1.79 -3.16 -2.47
CA ASN A 236 3.22 -2.88 -2.64
C ASN A 236 3.76 -3.67 -3.83
N ASN A 237 4.47 -2.99 -4.74
CA ASN A 237 4.96 -3.62 -5.95
C ASN A 237 6.39 -4.15 -5.79
N LYS A 238 6.62 -5.44 -5.99
CA LYS A 238 7.95 -6.04 -6.16
C LYS A 238 8.95 -5.47 -5.16
N LYS A 239 10.00 -4.81 -5.64
CA LYS A 239 11.03 -4.19 -4.82
C LYS A 239 10.87 -2.69 -4.66
N ASP A 240 9.66 -2.16 -4.75
CA ASP A 240 9.37 -0.75 -4.49
C ASP A 240 9.96 -0.32 -3.14
N LEU A 241 10.79 0.72 -3.17
CA LEU A 241 11.45 1.24 -1.99
C LEU A 241 10.56 2.16 -1.14
N VAL A 242 9.52 2.76 -1.71
CA VAL A 242 8.73 3.78 -1.00
C VAL A 242 7.99 3.20 0.21
N PRO A 243 7.37 2.00 0.15
CA PRO A 243 6.73 1.38 1.30
C PRO A 243 7.65 1.14 2.49
N ILE A 244 8.98 1.10 2.30
CA ILE A 244 9.93 0.91 3.41
C ILE A 244 10.41 2.22 4.01
N LEU A 245 9.88 3.36 3.58
CA LEU A 245 10.19 4.69 4.09
C LEU A 245 8.99 5.34 4.77
N PRO A 246 9.19 6.16 5.81
CA PRO A 246 10.41 6.24 6.61
C PRO A 246 10.71 4.89 7.28
N GLY A 247 11.97 4.66 7.67
CA GLY A 247 12.39 3.37 8.23
C GLY A 247 11.79 3.07 9.61
N ARG A 248 11.56 1.79 9.94
CA ARG A 248 11.09 1.35 11.26
C ARG A 248 11.98 1.82 12.42
N GLY A 249 13.30 1.89 12.19
CA GLY A 249 14.27 2.41 13.16
C GLY A 249 14.09 3.89 13.52
N LEU A 250 13.30 4.64 12.73
CA LEU A 250 12.91 6.02 13.01
C LEU A 250 11.56 6.11 13.76
N GLY A 251 11.02 4.97 14.21
CA GLY A 251 9.77 4.91 14.97
C GLY A 251 8.52 4.94 14.11
N PHE A 252 8.60 4.60 12.82
CA PHE A 252 7.46 4.48 11.92
C PHE A 252 6.99 3.02 11.76
N SER A 253 5.69 2.83 11.54
CA SER A 253 5.06 1.53 11.29
C SER A 253 3.87 1.69 10.35
N HIS A 254 3.60 0.67 9.55
CA HIS A 254 2.37 0.48 8.79
C HIS A 254 1.30 -0.17 9.68
N PRO A 255 0.01 0.14 9.43
CA PRO A 255 -1.14 -0.66 9.86
C PRO A 255 -1.22 -1.99 9.09
N GLU A 256 -2.22 -2.82 9.32
CA GLU A 256 -2.40 -4.12 8.64
C GLU A 256 -2.76 -3.92 7.15
N GLY A 257 -3.00 -5.03 6.43
CA GLY A 257 -3.59 -5.00 5.09
C GLY A 257 -2.59 -4.93 3.93
N GLU A 258 -1.37 -5.45 4.10
CA GLU A 258 -0.42 -5.55 3.00
C GLU A 258 -0.86 -6.59 1.98
N VAL A 259 -0.85 -6.16 0.71
CA VAL A 259 -0.90 -7.02 -0.47
C VAL A 259 0.40 -6.81 -1.25
N HIS A 260 1.26 -7.80 -1.26
CA HIS A 260 2.56 -7.74 -1.93
C HIS A 260 2.48 -8.38 -3.32
N ILE A 261 2.88 -7.63 -4.35
CA ILE A 261 3.06 -8.15 -5.71
C ILE A 261 4.47 -8.74 -5.78
N VAL A 262 4.60 -10.05 -5.62
CA VAL A 262 5.91 -10.72 -5.62
C VAL A 262 6.50 -10.71 -7.03
N GLU A 263 5.65 -11.01 -8.02
CA GLU A 263 5.95 -10.96 -9.45
C GLU A 263 4.63 -10.83 -10.23
N ASP A 264 4.72 -10.67 -11.55
CA ASP A 264 3.54 -10.46 -12.40
C ASP A 264 2.52 -11.60 -12.23
N GLY A 265 1.31 -11.24 -11.77
CA GLY A 265 0.22 -12.19 -11.53
C GLY A 265 0.33 -13.01 -10.24
N VAL A 266 1.37 -12.83 -9.43
CA VAL A 266 1.55 -13.49 -8.13
C VAL A 266 1.48 -12.46 -7.02
N TRP A 267 0.31 -12.38 -6.39
CA TRP A 267 0.00 -11.43 -5.33
C TRP A 267 -0.26 -12.19 -4.04
N VAL A 268 0.27 -11.70 -2.92
CA VAL A 268 0.09 -12.33 -1.62
C VAL A 268 -0.40 -11.33 -0.57
N GLU A 269 -1.35 -11.77 0.26
CA GLU A 269 -1.78 -11.07 1.48
C GLU A 269 -0.79 -11.40 2.60
N CYS A 270 -0.21 -10.35 3.17
CA CYS A 270 0.78 -10.42 4.23
C CYS A 270 0.11 -10.13 5.58
N PRO A 271 0.22 -11.04 6.57
CA PRO A 271 -0.51 -10.92 7.82
C PRO A 271 0.15 -9.95 8.81
N GLY A 272 -0.65 -9.11 9.45
CA GLY A 272 -0.18 -8.20 10.50
C GLY A 272 0.32 -6.86 9.98
N ASN A 273 1.06 -6.17 10.85
CA ASN A 273 1.62 -4.85 10.60
C ASN A 273 3.01 -5.00 9.96
N ASP A 274 3.91 -4.05 10.23
CA ASP A 274 5.34 -4.12 9.88
C ASP A 274 6.15 -5.13 10.72
N ASP A 275 5.55 -6.29 11.02
CA ASP A 275 6.08 -7.40 11.80
C ASP A 275 5.91 -8.77 11.11
N ALA A 276 5.45 -8.78 9.85
CA ALA A 276 5.28 -9.98 9.04
C ALA A 276 6.63 -10.49 8.51
N ASP A 277 7.31 -11.38 9.23
CA ASP A 277 8.62 -11.90 8.81
C ASP A 277 8.58 -12.98 7.71
N ASP A 278 7.46 -13.10 6.99
CA ASP A 278 7.30 -14.02 5.85
C ASP A 278 8.15 -13.56 4.64
N ASP A 279 8.79 -14.51 3.96
CA ASP A 279 9.78 -14.26 2.90
C ASP A 279 9.22 -13.45 1.71
N GLU A 280 7.91 -13.54 1.45
CA GLU A 280 7.23 -12.86 0.35
C GLU A 280 6.70 -11.46 0.70
N CYS A 281 6.76 -11.02 1.95
CA CYS A 281 6.31 -9.69 2.35
C CYS A 281 7.37 -8.62 2.11
N THR A 282 6.95 -7.37 1.89
CA THR A 282 7.85 -6.23 1.58
C THR A 282 8.99 -6.11 2.58
N ILE A 283 8.73 -6.44 3.84
CA ILE A 283 9.72 -6.31 4.92
C ILE A 283 10.93 -7.25 4.75
N GLN A 284 10.74 -8.40 4.11
CA GLN A 284 11.79 -9.37 3.79
C GLN A 284 12.29 -9.19 2.36
N THR A 285 11.42 -8.88 1.40
CA THR A 285 11.81 -8.70 -0.01
C THR A 285 12.56 -7.38 -0.26
N VAL A 286 12.31 -6.36 0.56
CA VAL A 286 12.95 -5.04 0.53
C VAL A 286 13.43 -4.65 1.94
N PRO A 287 14.45 -5.32 2.51
CA PRO A 287 14.83 -5.13 3.91
C PRO A 287 15.47 -3.76 4.19
N ASN A 288 15.96 -3.08 3.15
CA ASN A 288 16.58 -1.76 3.24
C ASN A 288 16.63 -1.08 1.86
N ILE A 289 16.99 0.21 1.85
CA ILE A 289 17.02 1.06 0.64
C ILE A 289 17.96 0.55 -0.46
N PHE A 290 18.99 -0.23 -0.13
CA PHE A 290 19.95 -0.75 -1.12
C PHE A 290 19.42 -1.99 -1.86
N GLU A 291 18.41 -2.65 -1.30
CA GLU A 291 17.72 -3.79 -1.91
C GLU A 291 16.43 -3.37 -2.62
N GLY A 292 16.03 -2.10 -2.49
CA GLY A 292 14.88 -1.51 -3.16
C GLY A 292 15.21 -1.03 -4.58
N ASN A 293 14.18 -0.88 -5.39
CA ASN A 293 14.22 -0.44 -6.76
C ASN A 293 13.16 0.63 -6.99
N ILE A 294 13.57 1.87 -7.20
CA ILE A 294 12.64 2.99 -7.45
C ILE A 294 11.86 2.81 -8.75
N ILE A 295 12.38 2.02 -9.69
CA ILE A 295 11.67 1.70 -10.92
C ILE A 295 10.42 0.89 -10.58
N ASP A 296 10.45 0.01 -9.58
CA ASP A 296 9.28 -0.79 -9.18
C ASP A 296 8.19 0.08 -8.53
N HIS A 297 8.55 1.25 -7.97
CA HIS A 297 7.57 2.24 -7.50
C HIS A 297 6.71 2.77 -8.65
N VAL A 298 7.30 2.91 -9.83
CA VAL A 298 6.63 3.46 -11.00
C VAL A 298 6.24 2.41 -12.01
N SER A 299 6.81 1.21 -12.06
CA SER A 299 6.72 0.31 -13.22
C SER A 299 5.43 -0.47 -13.32
N ASP A 300 4.81 -0.82 -12.18
CA ASP A 300 3.45 -1.41 -12.23
C ASP A 300 2.40 -0.30 -12.39
N LEU A 301 2.82 0.95 -12.19
CA LEU A 301 2.09 2.15 -12.54
C LEU A 301 2.62 2.83 -13.81
N SER A 302 3.54 2.25 -14.58
CA SER A 302 4.08 2.92 -15.78
C SER A 302 3.12 2.69 -16.95
N TYR A 303 2.21 1.74 -16.79
CA TYR A 303 0.94 1.67 -17.52
C TYR A 303 -0.05 2.83 -17.21
N ILE A 304 0.24 3.64 -16.20
CA ILE A 304 -0.69 4.56 -15.52
C ILE A 304 -0.15 6.00 -15.46
N LEU A 305 1.16 6.18 -15.26
CA LEU A 305 1.81 7.49 -15.12
C LEU A 305 2.26 8.07 -16.46
N ASP A 306 2.37 7.25 -17.52
CA ASP A 306 2.95 7.70 -18.78
C ASP A 306 1.97 8.31 -19.79
N ASP A 307 0.65 8.39 -19.51
CA ASP A 307 -0.18 9.13 -20.46
C ASP A 307 -1.51 9.73 -19.98
N CYS A 308 -1.45 11.02 -19.68
CA CYS A 308 -2.63 11.88 -19.66
C CYS A 308 -3.15 12.22 -21.07
N GLY A 309 -2.99 11.35 -22.09
CA GLY A 309 -3.57 11.60 -23.41
C GLY A 309 -3.10 10.85 -24.67
N THR A 310 -2.07 10.00 -24.70
CA THR A 310 -1.75 9.19 -25.89
C THR A 310 -2.37 7.79 -25.86
N ASN A 311 -2.89 7.38 -27.02
CA ASN A 311 -3.64 6.15 -27.21
C ASN A 311 -2.82 4.94 -26.76
N ARG A 312 -3.32 4.18 -25.77
CA ARG A 312 -2.91 2.79 -25.54
C ARG A 312 -2.99 2.03 -26.87
N GLY A 313 -1.85 1.58 -27.38
CA GLY A 313 -1.83 0.29 -28.06
C GLY A 313 -2.36 -0.71 -27.04
N SER A 314 -3.54 -1.26 -27.28
CA SER A 314 -4.30 -2.09 -26.34
C SER A 314 -3.43 -3.19 -25.70
N VAL A 315 -2.92 -2.94 -24.49
CA VAL A 315 -2.40 -3.98 -23.62
C VAL A 315 -3.27 -3.96 -22.38
N SER A 316 -4.27 -4.83 -22.43
CA SER A 316 -5.04 -5.27 -21.28
C SER A 316 -4.07 -5.82 -20.24
N LEU A 317 -4.32 -5.60 -18.95
CA LEU A 317 -3.72 -6.38 -17.86
C LEU A 317 -3.76 -7.86 -18.29
N VAL A 318 -2.65 -8.40 -18.81
CA VAL A 318 -2.66 -9.74 -19.38
C VAL A 318 -2.69 -10.68 -18.19
N LEU A 319 -3.90 -10.98 -17.71
CA LEU A 319 -4.22 -12.24 -17.07
C LEU A 319 -3.86 -13.32 -18.09
N THR A 320 -2.61 -13.79 -18.10
CA THR A 320 -2.25 -14.93 -18.92
C THR A 320 -3.03 -16.13 -18.39
N PRO A 321 -3.90 -16.78 -19.20
CA PRO A 321 -4.51 -18.02 -18.78
C PRO A 321 -3.42 -19.08 -18.88
N ALA A 322 -2.95 -19.58 -17.74
CA ALA A 322 -2.23 -20.84 -17.72
C ALA A 322 -3.13 -21.94 -18.33
N PHE A 323 -2.58 -22.65 -19.32
CA PHE A 323 -3.11 -23.86 -19.98
C PHE A 323 -4.29 -23.72 -20.95
N THR A 324 -3.98 -23.65 -22.25
CA THR A 324 -4.55 -24.57 -23.27
C THR A 324 -3.55 -24.87 -24.38
N SER A 325 -3.13 -26.13 -24.45
CA SER A 325 -2.68 -26.93 -25.62
C SER A 325 -1.92 -26.24 -26.78
N ALA A 326 -0.72 -26.77 -27.04
CA ALA A 326 0.08 -26.63 -28.24
C ALA A 326 -0.72 -26.53 -29.56
N LEU A 327 -0.34 -25.57 -30.43
CA LEU A 327 -0.08 -25.76 -31.87
C LEU A 327 0.45 -24.46 -32.52
N SER A 328 1.73 -24.50 -32.90
CA SER A 328 2.38 -23.78 -34.02
C SER A 328 2.12 -22.28 -34.23
N ARG A 329 3.11 -21.45 -33.92
CA ARG A 329 4.06 -20.83 -34.89
C ARG A 329 4.95 -19.84 -34.11
N ALA A 330 6.22 -19.85 -34.47
CA ALA A 330 7.25 -19.00 -33.90
C ALA A 330 7.07 -17.54 -34.33
N GLU A 331 7.04 -16.62 -33.37
CA GLU A 331 7.34 -15.21 -33.59
C GLU A 331 8.30 -14.77 -32.48
N CYS A 332 9.47 -14.26 -32.91
CA CYS A 332 10.58 -13.84 -32.08
C CYS A 332 10.23 -12.58 -31.29
N TRP A 333 10.56 -12.56 -30.00
CA TRP A 333 10.70 -11.34 -29.22
C TRP A 333 12.16 -10.91 -29.24
N GLU A 334 12.45 -9.72 -29.75
CA GLU A 334 13.77 -9.10 -29.73
C GLU A 334 14.09 -8.56 -28.33
N GLU A 335 15.16 -9.11 -27.75
CA GLU A 335 15.82 -8.71 -26.52
C GLU A 335 16.70 -7.47 -26.82
N TYR A 336 16.35 -6.28 -26.32
CA TYR A 336 17.25 -5.13 -26.38
C TYR A 336 18.30 -5.22 -25.27
N ARG A 337 19.45 -5.81 -25.59
CA ARG A 337 20.72 -5.55 -24.90
C ARG A 337 21.46 -4.40 -25.58
N TYR A 338 22.05 -3.55 -24.75
CA TYR A 338 23.13 -2.65 -25.11
C TYR A 338 24.30 -3.44 -25.71
N GLU A 339 24.69 -3.13 -26.96
CA GLU A 339 26.10 -2.96 -27.40
C GLU A 339 26.18 -2.63 -28.92
N GLU A 340 26.96 -1.60 -29.22
CA GLU A 340 27.73 -1.32 -30.44
C GLU A 340 27.10 -1.36 -31.86
N MET A 341 26.97 -0.16 -32.44
CA MET A 341 27.34 0.25 -33.80
C MET A 341 27.44 -0.80 -34.94
N LEU A 342 26.51 -0.70 -35.91
CA LEU A 342 26.71 -0.59 -37.38
C LEU A 342 25.62 -1.34 -38.16
N CYS A 343 24.60 -0.64 -38.65
CA CYS A 343 23.73 -1.13 -39.72
C CYS A 343 23.87 -0.27 -40.98
N LEU A 344 24.52 -0.86 -41.99
CA LEU A 344 24.49 -0.48 -43.40
C LEU A 344 23.14 -0.87 -44.02
N TRP A 345 22.78 -0.12 -45.06
CA TRP A 345 21.53 -0.14 -45.81
C TRP A 345 21.15 -1.49 -46.45
N CYS A 346 19.83 -1.76 -46.56
CA CYS A 346 19.23 -2.42 -47.72
C CYS A 346 17.79 -1.94 -47.96
N GLU A 347 17.55 -1.35 -49.14
CA GLU A 347 16.24 -1.05 -49.72
C GLU A 347 15.50 -2.32 -50.21
N PRO A 348 14.16 -2.25 -50.41
CA PRO A 348 13.34 -3.37 -50.81
C PRO A 348 13.26 -3.55 -52.34
N LEU A 349 13.20 -4.80 -52.78
CA LEU A 349 13.01 -5.20 -54.18
C LEU A 349 11.72 -6.01 -54.29
N VAL A 350 10.65 -5.40 -54.82
CA VAL A 350 9.66 -6.12 -55.64
C VAL A 350 9.26 -5.27 -56.84
N LEU A 351 9.53 -5.83 -58.01
CA LEU A 351 9.33 -5.29 -59.35
C LEU A 351 7.89 -5.50 -59.85
N LEU A 352 7.38 -4.42 -60.47
CA LEU A 352 6.70 -4.35 -61.78
C LEU A 352 5.34 -5.03 -61.99
N SER A 353 4.34 -4.17 -62.26
CA SER A 353 3.66 -4.18 -63.57
C SER A 353 3.08 -2.79 -63.90
N ARG A 354 3.56 -2.19 -64.99
CA ARG A 354 3.05 -0.96 -65.64
C ARG A 354 1.61 -1.19 -66.17
N ARG A 355 0.74 -0.21 -66.50
CA ARG A 355 0.94 0.97 -67.37
C ARG A 355 -0.39 1.76 -67.46
N ALA A 356 -0.25 3.09 -67.61
CA ALA A 356 -1.08 4.02 -68.44
C ALA A 356 -2.39 4.57 -67.79
N SER A 357 -2.78 5.84 -67.85
CA SER A 357 -2.38 7.04 -68.62
C SER A 357 -2.83 8.34 -67.91
N ASN A 358 -2.12 9.44 -68.19
CA ASN A 358 -2.49 10.88 -68.18
C ASN A 358 -3.91 11.31 -67.71
N MET A 359 -3.95 12.20 -66.71
CA MET A 359 -4.27 13.63 -66.83
C MET A 359 -3.79 14.39 -65.59
#